data_AF-A0A849SRV5-F1
#
_entry.id   AF-A0A849SRV5-F1
#
_cell.length_a   1.000
_cell.length_b   1.000
_cell.length_c   1.000
_cell.angle_alpha   90.00
_cell.angle_beta   90.00
_cell.angle_gamma   90.00
#
_symmetry.space_group_name_H-M   'P 1'
#
loop_
_entity.id
_entity.type
_entity.pdbx_description
1 polymer ?
#
loop_
_entity_poly.entity_id
_entity_poly.type
_entity_poly.pdbx_seq_one_letter_code
_entity_poly.pdbx_strand_id
1 'polypeptide(L)'
;MRSLFGVNVLIALLDAGHVHNDLALSWLQDEIHEGWVSCPITQNGCVRIMSQPGYPVALPASQVAARLAEAAASPHYAFWPADVSLLATGVLD
;
A
#
# COMPACT_ATOMS: atom_id res chain seq x y z
N MET A 1 0.96 5.15 16.65
CA MET A 1 -0.13 4.32 16.06
C MET A 1 0.26 4.00 14.63
N ARG A 2 0.04 2.76 14.15
CA ARG A 2 0.39 2.39 12.77
C ARG A 2 -0.47 3.14 11.75
N SER A 3 0.13 3.54 10.64
CA SER A 3 -0.57 4.22 9.54
C SER A 3 -1.06 3.24 8.47
N LEU A 4 -2.35 3.28 8.13
CA LEU A 4 -2.92 2.52 7.02
C LEU A 4 -2.57 3.19 5.69
N PHE A 5 -1.80 2.50 4.85
CA PHE A 5 -1.39 3.05 3.57
C PHE A 5 -2.47 2.84 2.52
N GLY A 6 -2.94 3.95 1.97
CA GLY A 6 -3.78 3.96 0.79
C GLY A 6 -3.02 3.46 -0.45
N VAL A 7 -3.78 3.11 -1.49
CA VAL A 7 -3.24 2.58 -2.75
C VAL A 7 -2.16 3.49 -3.35
N ASN A 8 -2.37 4.81 -3.35
CA ASN A 8 -1.43 5.77 -3.93
C ASN A 8 -0.08 5.80 -3.21
N VAL A 9 -0.07 5.66 -1.87
CA VAL A 9 1.17 5.62 -1.08
C VAL A 9 1.92 4.31 -1.36
N LEU A 10 1.22 3.18 -1.42
CA LEU A 10 1.83 1.90 -1.78
C LEU A 10 2.47 1.95 -3.17
N ILE A 11 1.77 2.50 -4.16
CA ILE A 11 2.31 2.68 -5.52
C ILE A 11 3.53 3.60 -5.50
N ALA A 12 3.43 4.75 -4.82
CA ALA A 12 4.54 5.70 -4.72
C ALA A 12 5.78 5.06 -4.09
N LEU A 13 5.63 4.19 -3.10
CA LEU A 13 6.76 3.49 -2.46
C LEU A 13 7.36 2.38 -3.33
N LEU A 14 6.54 1.69 -4.15
CA LEU A 14 6.96 0.53 -4.93
C LEU A 14 7.43 0.87 -6.37
N ASP A 15 7.17 2.10 -6.82
CA ASP A 15 7.57 2.62 -8.12
C ASP A 15 8.52 3.81 -7.97
N ALA A 16 9.81 3.58 -8.23
CA ALA A 16 10.84 4.61 -8.23
C ALA A 16 10.63 5.70 -9.30
N GLY A 17 9.83 5.44 -10.34
CA GLY A 17 9.46 6.42 -11.36
C GLY A 17 8.26 7.29 -10.97
N HIS A 18 7.60 7.02 -9.84
CA HIS A 18 6.43 7.76 -9.40
C HIS A 18 6.83 9.16 -8.90
N VAL A 19 6.08 10.20 -9.29
CA VAL A 19 6.36 11.61 -8.94
C VAL A 19 6.45 11.88 -7.42
N HIS A 20 5.85 11.01 -6.62
CA HIS A 20 5.86 11.09 -5.15
C HIS A 20 6.75 10.03 -4.48
N ASN A 21 7.61 9.32 -5.22
CA ASN A 21 8.46 8.28 -4.63
C ASN A 21 9.37 8.84 -3.53
N ASP A 22 10.15 9.87 -3.83
CA ASP A 22 11.06 10.50 -2.86
C ASP A 22 10.32 11.03 -1.63
N LEU A 23 9.17 11.68 -1.85
CA LEU A 23 8.35 12.22 -0.76
C LEU A 23 7.80 11.09 0.14
N ALA A 24 7.27 10.02 -0.47
CA ALA A 24 6.73 8.89 0.26
C ALA A 24 7.81 8.14 1.04
N LEU A 25 9.00 7.96 0.46
CA LEU A 25 10.15 7.35 1.13
C LEU A 25 10.65 8.20 2.29
N SER A 26 10.81 9.51 2.11
CA SER A 26 11.20 10.42 3.19
C SER A 26 10.21 10.36 4.34
N TRP A 27 8.92 10.48 4.05
CA TRP A 27 7.88 10.39 5.08
C TRP A 27 7.87 9.02 5.77
N LEU A 28 8.02 7.93 5.01
CA LEU A 28 8.10 6.59 5.59
C LEU A 28 9.30 6.47 6.52
N GLN A 29 10.47 7.00 6.15
CA GLN A 29 11.67 6.94 6.98
C GLN A 29 11.47 7.66 8.32
N ASP A 30 10.81 8.82 8.32
CA ASP A 30 10.52 9.58 9.53
C ASP A 30 9.51 8.85 10.44
N GLU A 31 8.50 8.19 9.84
CA GLU A 31 7.37 7.58 10.56
C GLU A 31 7.47 6.06 10.75
N ILE A 32 8.50 5.39 10.21
CA ILE A 32 8.58 3.91 10.17
C ILE A 32 8.53 3.28 11.57
N HIS A 33 8.98 4.01 12.59
CA HIS A 33 8.97 3.58 13.98
C HIS A 33 7.55 3.34 14.52
N GLU A 34 6.56 4.11 14.05
CA GLU A 34 5.14 3.90 14.36
C GLU A 34 4.55 2.71 13.59
N GLY A 35 5.23 2.28 12.53
CA GLY A 35 4.86 1.18 11.66
C GLY A 35 3.75 1.53 10.68
N TRP A 36 3.53 0.63 9.74
CA TRP A 36 2.52 0.79 8.70
C TRP A 36 1.71 -0.48 8.54
N VAL A 37 0.55 -0.31 7.92
CA VAL A 37 -0.35 -1.41 7.63
C VAL A 37 -0.93 -1.30 6.22
N SER A 38 -1.29 -2.47 5.68
CA SER A 38 -2.12 -2.58 4.49
C SER A 38 -3.32 -3.48 4.79
N CYS A 39 -4.30 -3.49 3.91
CA CYS A 39 -5.48 -4.32 3.99
C CYS A 39 -5.79 -4.95 2.62
N PRO A 40 -6.72 -5.92 2.52
CA PRO A 40 -7.05 -6.56 1.25
C PRO A 40 -7.34 -5.55 0.13
N ILE A 41 -8.04 -4.46 0.45
CA ILE A 41 -8.45 -3.43 -0.51
C ILE A 41 -7.24 -2.66 -1.04
N THR A 42 -6.31 -2.24 -0.16
CA THR A 42 -5.15 -1.44 -0.58
C THR A 42 -4.12 -2.29 -1.31
N GLN A 43 -3.92 -3.55 -0.90
CA GLN A 43 -3.09 -4.52 -1.62
C GLN A 43 -3.65 -4.81 -3.02
N ASN A 44 -4.95 -5.11 -3.13
CA ASN A 44 -5.59 -5.38 -4.41
C ASN A 44 -5.52 -4.17 -5.35
N GLY A 45 -5.78 -2.96 -4.84
CA GLY A 45 -5.67 -1.73 -5.61
C GLY A 45 -4.27 -1.49 -6.15
N CYS A 46 -3.24 -1.69 -5.32
CA CYS A 46 -1.84 -1.55 -5.71
C CYS A 46 -1.48 -2.52 -6.84
N VAL A 47 -1.77 -3.82 -6.65
CA VAL A 47 -1.48 -4.86 -7.65
C VAL A 47 -2.20 -4.57 -8.96
N ARG A 48 -3.50 -4.23 -8.90
CA ARG A 48 -4.31 -3.99 -10.08
C ARG A 48 -3.83 -2.78 -10.88
N ILE A 49 -3.47 -1.67 -10.24
CA ILE A 49 -3.06 -0.45 -10.95
C ILE A 49 -1.67 -0.64 -11.57
N MET A 50 -0.69 -1.11 -10.81
CA MET A 50 0.69 -1.26 -11.32
C MET A 50 0.82 -2.37 -12.37
N SER A 51 -0.19 -3.25 -12.51
CA SER A 51 -0.23 -4.27 -13.55
C SER A 51 -1.08 -3.90 -14.77
N GLN A 52 -1.68 -2.71 -14.81
CA GLN A 52 -2.49 -2.30 -15.96
C GLN A 52 -1.59 -1.89 -17.14
N PRO A 53 -1.92 -2.27 -18.39
CA PRO A 53 -1.13 -1.90 -19.56
C PRO A 53 -0.91 -0.38 -19.76
N GLY A 54 -1.81 0.45 -19.23
CA GLY A 54 -1.68 1.91 -19.27
C GLY A 54 -0.79 2.52 -18.19
N TYR A 55 -0.28 1.72 -17.25
CA TYR A 55 0.64 2.19 -16.23
C TYR A 55 2.05 2.37 -16.82
N PRO A 56 2.75 3.51 -16.59
CA PRO A 56 4.01 3.83 -17.29
C PRO A 56 5.08 2.73 -17.23
N VAL A 57 5.17 2.02 -16.10
CA VAL A 57 6.08 0.88 -15.90
C VAL A 57 5.29 -0.34 -15.43
N ALA A 58 4.31 -0.75 -16.24
CA ALA A 58 3.45 -1.88 -15.93
C ALA A 58 4.25 -3.17 -15.72
N LEU A 59 3.96 -3.89 -14.63
CA LEU A 59 4.56 -5.19 -14.34
C LEU A 59 3.49 -6.28 -14.30
N PRO A 60 3.82 -7.56 -14.56
CA PRO A 60 2.90 -8.65 -14.28
C PRO A 60 2.39 -8.58 -12.84
N ALA A 61 1.09 -8.84 -12.62
CA ALA A 61 0.47 -8.76 -11.30
C ALA A 61 1.21 -9.59 -10.23
N SER A 62 1.76 -10.74 -10.62
CA SER A 62 2.60 -11.58 -9.76
C SER A 62 3.89 -10.89 -9.30
N GLN A 63 4.52 -10.10 -10.16
CA GLN A 63 5.72 -9.34 -9.80
C GLN A 63 5.38 -8.16 -8.89
N VAL A 64 4.26 -7.47 -9.12
CA VAL A 64 3.79 -6.43 -8.19
C VAL A 64 3.48 -7.02 -6.81
N ALA A 65 2.79 -8.17 -6.78
CA ALA A 65 2.51 -8.87 -5.53
C ALA A 65 3.79 -9.32 -4.80
N ALA A 66 4.81 -9.79 -5.53
CA ALA A 66 6.10 -10.13 -4.94
C ALA A 66 6.80 -8.90 -4.31
N ARG A 67 6.84 -7.76 -5.02
CA ARG A 67 7.40 -6.51 -4.47
C ARG A 67 6.65 -6.02 -3.22
N LEU A 68 5.33 -6.12 -3.24
CA LEU A 68 4.51 -5.77 -2.08
C LEU A 68 4.77 -6.72 -0.89
N ALA A 69 4.99 -8.02 -1.16
CA ALA A 69 5.36 -9.00 -0.15
C ALA A 69 6.76 -8.71 0.45
N GLU A 70 7.72 -8.29 -0.38
CA GLU A 70 9.04 -7.86 0.08
C GLU A 70 8.94 -6.65 1.01
N ALA A 71 8.16 -5.64 0.65
CA ALA A 71 7.91 -4.47 1.52
C ALA A 71 7.23 -4.90 2.84
N ALA A 72 6.26 -5.81 2.77
CA ALA A 72 5.53 -6.33 3.92
C ALA A 72 6.36 -7.28 4.83
N ALA A 73 7.55 -7.73 4.39
CA ALA A 73 8.44 -8.55 5.22
C ALA A 73 9.14 -7.75 6.34
N SER A 74 8.98 -6.42 6.37
CA SER A 74 9.51 -5.55 7.41
C SER A 74 8.90 -5.82 8.78
N PRO A 75 9.67 -5.75 9.90
CA PRO A 75 9.11 -5.83 11.25
C PRO A 75 8.13 -4.66 11.56
N HIS A 76 8.20 -3.58 10.78
CA HIS A 76 7.34 -2.42 10.90
C HIS A 76 6.01 -2.58 10.16
N TYR A 77 5.72 -3.73 9.56
CA TYR A 77 4.47 -4.00 8.86
C TYR A 77 3.47 -4.79 9.71
N ALA A 78 2.19 -4.54 9.52
CA ALA A 78 1.12 -5.46 9.93
C ALA A 78 0.00 -5.47 8.89
N PHE A 79 -0.76 -6.57 8.85
CA PHE A 79 -1.94 -6.67 7.99
C PHE A 79 -3.21 -6.45 8.81
N TRP A 80 -4.10 -5.58 8.31
CA TRP A 80 -5.41 -5.37 8.91
C TRP A 80 -6.51 -5.94 8.00
N PRO A 81 -7.33 -6.88 8.50
CA PRO A 81 -8.55 -7.29 7.81
C PRO A 81 -9.45 -6.09 7.54
N ALA A 82 -10.12 -6.09 6.38
CA ALA A 82 -11.12 -5.09 6.01
C ALA A 82 -12.50 -5.77 5.91
N ASP A 83 -12.98 -6.28 7.04
CA ASP A 83 -14.22 -7.05 7.20
C ASP A 83 -15.42 -6.18 7.65
N VAL A 84 -15.18 -4.90 7.94
CA VAL A 84 -16.21 -3.93 8.32
C VAL A 84 -16.85 -3.32 7.07
N SER A 85 -18.19 -3.36 7.00
CA SER A 85 -18.96 -2.61 6.01
C SER A 85 -19.29 -1.22 6.53
N LEU A 86 -18.86 -0.18 5.81
CA LEU A 86 -19.20 1.22 6.12
C LEU A 86 -20.69 1.55 5.94
N LEU A 87 -21.44 0.67 5.25
CA LEU A 87 -22.88 0.82 5.07
C LEU A 87 -23.69 0.20 6.22
N ALA A 88 -23.04 -0.52 7.13
CA ALA A 88 -23.73 -1.09 8.29
C ALA A 88 -24.11 0.01 9.30
N THR A 89 -25.29 -0.14 9.88
CA THR A 89 -25.82 0.81 10.87
C THR A 89 -25.01 0.75 12.17
N GLY A 90 -24.71 1.90 12.75
CA GLY A 90 -24.01 1.99 14.05
C GLY A 90 -22.50 1.73 13.99
N VAL A 91 -21.90 1.72 12.80
CA VAL A 91 -20.45 1.57 12.61
C VAL A 91 -19.72 2.91 12.62
N LEU A 92 -20.39 3.98 12.22
CA LEU A 92 -19.86 5.35 12.18
C LEU A 92 -20.58 6.20 13.22
N ASP A 93 -19.85 7.15 13.80
CA ASP A 93 -20.31 8.10 14.81
C ASP A 93 -21.04 9.33 14.22
#